data_AF-B5JT82-F1
#
_entry.id   AF-B5JT82-F1
#
_cell.length_a   1.000
_cell.length_b   1.000
_cell.length_c   1.000
_cell.angle_alpha   90.00
_cell.angle_beta   90.00
_cell.angle_gamma   90.00
#
_symmetry.space_group_name_H-M   'P 1'
#
loop_
_entity.id
_entity.type
_entity.pdbx_description
1 polymer ?
#
loop_
_entity_poly.entity_id
_entity_poly.type
_entity_poly.pdbx_seq_one_letter_code
_entity_poly.pdbx_strand_id
1 'polypeptide(L)'
;MAFLNIGNKDAHGRQTRIEHRGRYLRASRTGGVAIRAQAKAAGVNVTANSSRGFRVSTTPLKNTQIALQNGRFVLRGRYGSGPTKLNLSKTGASVSTRNALGSFNWIKPQRSSAKIAGIQLRGKNAATLQVIYLAFMAAFMLIQGALWLLALVLQGIASLGVLLYRLLLASPDVASLAKRHWRNWRLSQRIQDTDALFLPPISQWSAQHCGAALLLALTGWGRGLEPSDTVVDVLRTLGSPKHANPLLATMPRILPEVANSLGAARESNTKASDPRAIVALLAQNLKQQAPAEEAAELLMAIDEIVLTIGNRTVLQELLIEVAADFIGLRFEEPTGEPKAHQTEKSNTGKTGAINLNTASLKTLETLPHLGPERAQALIDLRPIESLGQLTQIDGIGPGRLKDIRDSGVCL
;
A
#
# COMPACT_ATOMS: atom_id res chain seq x y z
N MET A 1 -61.44 5.50 -4.42
CA MET A 1 -62.25 6.18 -3.38
C MET A 1 -62.27 5.34 -2.10
N ALA A 2 -61.26 5.44 -1.24
CA ALA A 2 -61.22 4.64 -0.01
C ALA A 2 -62.14 5.25 1.06
N PHE A 3 -63.38 4.77 1.13
CA PHE A 3 -64.46 5.27 2.00
C PHE A 3 -64.08 5.35 3.49
N LEU A 4 -63.08 4.59 3.97
CA LEU A 4 -62.70 4.53 5.39
C LEU A 4 -61.20 4.74 5.68
N ASN A 5 -60.42 5.25 4.72
CA ASN A 5 -58.97 5.52 4.87
C ASN A 5 -58.16 4.27 5.31
N ILE A 6 -58.70 3.08 5.04
CA ILE A 6 -58.08 1.77 5.30
C ILE A 6 -56.91 1.58 4.33
N GLY A 7 -55.75 1.14 4.81
CA GLY A 7 -54.52 0.97 4.02
C GLY A 7 -53.56 2.16 4.08
N ASN A 8 -53.97 3.30 4.64
CA ASN A 8 -53.11 4.47 4.81
C ASN A 8 -52.12 4.28 5.98
N LYS A 9 -50.88 3.92 5.63
CA LYS A 9 -49.78 3.61 6.55
C LYS A 9 -48.86 4.82 6.77
N ASP A 10 -48.27 4.95 7.95
CA ASP A 10 -47.22 5.94 8.22
C ASP A 10 -45.89 5.56 7.56
N ALA A 11 -44.89 6.44 7.69
CA ALA A 11 -43.53 6.23 7.18
C ALA A 11 -42.82 4.96 7.73
N HIS A 12 -43.45 4.22 8.63
CA HIS A 12 -42.96 2.96 9.19
C HIS A 12 -43.92 1.79 8.92
N GLY A 13 -44.81 1.92 7.93
CA GLY A 13 -45.70 0.85 7.49
C GLY A 13 -46.89 0.57 8.41
N ARG A 14 -47.17 1.41 9.41
CA ARG A 14 -48.24 1.19 10.40
C ARG A 14 -49.50 1.96 10.01
N GLN A 15 -50.68 1.31 10.07
CA GLN A 15 -51.97 1.98 9.80
C GLN A 15 -52.18 3.20 10.72
N THR A 16 -52.49 4.35 10.12
CA THR A 16 -52.55 5.64 10.83
C THR A 16 -53.84 5.88 11.60
N ARG A 17 -55.01 5.69 10.96
CA ARG A 17 -56.39 5.80 11.52
C ARG A 17 -57.42 5.25 10.52
N ILE A 18 -58.58 4.84 11.02
CA ILE A 18 -59.77 4.50 10.21
C ILE A 18 -60.78 5.63 10.40
N GLU A 19 -61.02 6.43 9.37
CA GLU A 19 -61.99 7.52 9.38
C GLU A 19 -62.51 7.83 7.98
N HIS A 20 -63.76 8.27 7.88
CA HIS A 20 -64.31 8.86 6.66
C HIS A 20 -64.15 10.39 6.71
N ARG A 21 -63.58 10.99 5.67
CA ARG A 21 -63.37 12.44 5.58
C ARG A 21 -63.82 12.95 4.21
N GLY A 22 -65.00 13.59 4.17
CA GLY A 22 -65.52 14.32 3.02
C GLY A 22 -65.15 15.82 3.05
N ARG A 23 -65.70 16.60 2.12
CA ARG A 23 -65.45 18.06 2.00
C ARG A 23 -65.86 18.84 3.23
N TYR A 24 -67.03 18.51 3.81
CA TYR A 24 -67.58 19.16 4.99
C TYR A 24 -67.93 18.17 6.11
N LEU A 25 -67.86 16.87 5.86
CA LEU A 25 -68.23 15.82 6.81
C LEU A 25 -66.98 15.07 7.29
N ARG A 26 -66.87 14.83 8.59
CA ARG A 26 -65.93 13.87 9.16
C ARG A 26 -66.67 12.88 10.04
N ALA A 27 -66.48 11.60 9.80
CA ALA A 27 -67.01 10.53 10.64
C ALA A 27 -65.87 9.61 11.10
N SER A 28 -65.80 9.31 12.40
CA SER A 28 -64.78 8.44 12.97
C SER A 28 -65.26 7.73 14.24
N ARG A 29 -64.76 6.51 14.50
CA ARG A 29 -65.16 5.70 15.67
C ARG A 29 -64.99 6.41 17.01
N THR A 30 -63.91 7.16 17.18
CA THR A 30 -63.59 7.84 18.45
C THR A 30 -64.07 9.30 18.50
N GLY A 31 -64.49 9.86 17.37
CA GLY A 31 -64.75 11.30 17.24
C GLY A 31 -66.14 11.65 16.75
N GLY A 32 -67.02 10.66 16.58
CA GLY A 32 -68.38 10.83 16.08
C GLY A 32 -68.45 11.38 14.65
N VAL A 33 -69.59 11.97 14.34
CA VAL A 33 -69.87 12.70 13.09
C VAL A 33 -69.79 14.20 13.36
N ALA A 34 -69.05 14.94 12.55
CA ALA A 34 -68.90 16.37 12.69
C ALA A 34 -68.87 17.09 11.34
N ILE A 35 -69.50 18.26 11.29
CA ILE A 35 -69.42 19.18 10.16
C ILE A 35 -68.20 20.07 10.35
N ARG A 36 -67.44 20.31 9.27
CA ARG A 36 -66.24 21.13 9.27
C ARG A 36 -66.26 22.09 8.08
N ALA A 37 -66.00 23.36 8.34
CA ALA A 37 -65.64 24.35 7.33
C ALA A 37 -64.22 24.87 7.60
N GLN A 38 -63.46 25.12 6.54
CA GLN A 38 -62.11 25.70 6.63
C GLN A 38 -61.93 26.76 5.55
N ALA A 39 -61.38 27.90 5.93
CA ALA A 39 -61.02 28.99 5.03
C ALA A 39 -59.59 29.44 5.34
N LYS A 40 -58.87 29.87 4.31
CA LYS A 40 -57.50 30.40 4.43
C LYS A 40 -57.46 31.77 3.79
N ALA A 41 -57.09 32.79 4.56
CA ALA A 41 -56.98 34.17 4.10
C ALA A 41 -55.75 34.82 4.73
N ALA A 42 -54.96 35.55 3.93
CA ALA A 42 -53.79 36.31 4.40
C ALA A 42 -52.85 35.55 5.36
N GLY A 43 -52.52 34.29 5.05
CA GLY A 43 -51.64 33.45 5.88
C GLY A 43 -52.27 32.89 7.17
N VAL A 44 -53.54 33.23 7.45
CA VAL A 44 -54.31 32.74 8.59
C VAL A 44 -55.30 31.67 8.13
N ASN A 45 -55.30 30.53 8.84
CA ASN A 45 -56.26 29.45 8.64
C ASN A 45 -57.36 29.52 9.70
N VAL A 46 -58.60 29.64 9.25
CA VAL A 46 -59.80 29.64 10.08
C VAL A 46 -60.53 28.31 9.88
N THR A 47 -60.83 27.62 10.97
CA THR A 47 -61.55 26.34 10.96
C THR A 47 -62.72 26.42 11.92
N ALA A 48 -63.92 26.11 11.44
CA ALA A 48 -65.10 25.88 12.26
C ALA A 48 -65.46 24.40 12.24
N ASN A 49 -65.75 23.83 13.40
CA ASN A 49 -66.16 22.43 13.52
C ASN A 49 -67.29 22.28 14.55
N SER A 50 -68.38 21.60 14.18
CA SER A 50 -69.56 21.45 15.06
C SER A 50 -69.26 20.78 16.40
N SER A 51 -68.27 19.88 16.46
CA SER A 51 -67.88 19.15 17.68
C SER A 51 -66.72 19.79 18.46
N ARG A 52 -65.88 20.59 17.79
CA ARG A 52 -64.60 21.08 18.35
C ARG A 52 -64.51 22.61 18.42
N GLY A 53 -65.53 23.30 17.93
CA GLY A 53 -65.64 24.76 17.90
C GLY A 53 -64.77 25.43 16.83
N PHE A 54 -64.35 26.65 17.14
CA PHE A 54 -63.67 27.58 16.24
C PHE A 54 -62.17 27.64 16.51
N ARG A 55 -61.37 27.66 15.44
CA ARG A 55 -59.90 27.77 15.51
C ARG A 55 -59.36 28.72 14.46
N VAL A 56 -58.58 29.69 14.91
CA VAL A 56 -57.76 30.57 14.08
C VAL A 56 -56.31 30.16 14.26
N SER A 57 -55.53 29.99 13.18
CA SER A 57 -54.13 29.60 13.30
C SER A 57 -53.24 30.17 12.21
N THR A 58 -52.03 30.56 12.58
CA THR A 58 -50.97 31.03 11.68
C THR A 58 -49.67 30.28 11.95
N THR A 59 -48.81 30.21 10.95
CA THR A 59 -47.48 29.58 11.03
C THR A 59 -46.43 30.61 10.63
N PRO A 60 -46.05 31.53 11.54
CA PRO A 60 -45.17 32.65 11.22
C PRO A 60 -43.72 32.22 10.94
N LEU A 61 -43.31 31.06 11.47
CA LEU A 61 -41.98 30.49 11.31
C LEU A 61 -42.11 29.02 10.89
N LYS A 62 -41.10 28.50 10.18
CA LYS A 62 -41.04 27.09 9.79
C LYS A 62 -41.16 26.20 11.03
N ASN A 63 -42.06 25.22 10.98
CA ASN A 63 -42.36 24.31 12.08
C ASN A 63 -42.83 24.96 13.39
N THR A 64 -43.33 26.19 13.35
CA THR A 64 -43.90 26.91 14.50
C THR A 64 -45.35 27.30 14.19
N GLN A 65 -46.29 26.88 15.02
CA GLN A 65 -47.70 27.19 14.89
C GLN A 65 -48.17 27.97 16.11
N ILE A 66 -48.86 29.08 15.82
CA ILE A 66 -49.59 29.88 16.80
C ILE A 66 -51.07 29.78 16.44
N ALA A 67 -51.92 29.49 17.43
CA ALA A 67 -53.35 29.37 17.21
C ALA A 67 -54.17 29.86 18.39
N LEU A 68 -55.38 30.32 18.11
CA LEU A 68 -56.44 30.57 19.09
C LEU A 68 -57.57 29.58 18.81
N GLN A 69 -57.84 28.68 19.75
CA GLN A 69 -58.88 27.66 19.62
C GLN A 69 -59.90 27.84 20.75
N ASN A 70 -61.15 28.20 20.42
CA ASN A 70 -62.20 28.53 21.40
C ASN A 70 -61.69 29.49 22.49
N GLY A 71 -61.02 30.58 22.10
CA GLY A 71 -60.42 31.55 23.02
C GLY A 71 -59.11 31.11 23.69
N ARG A 72 -58.68 29.85 23.57
CA ARG A 72 -57.42 29.36 24.15
C ARG A 72 -56.22 29.56 23.22
N PHE A 73 -55.21 30.27 23.69
CA PHE A 73 -53.92 30.40 23.00
C PHE A 73 -53.12 29.08 22.99
N VAL A 74 -52.61 28.71 21.82
CA VAL A 74 -51.84 27.49 21.54
C VAL A 74 -50.56 27.86 20.78
N LEU A 75 -49.42 27.59 21.41
CA LEU A 75 -48.09 27.62 20.77
C LEU A 75 -47.57 26.19 20.64
N ARG A 76 -47.11 25.82 19.43
CA ARG A 76 -46.48 24.52 19.13
C ARG A 76 -45.31 24.71 18.18
N GLY A 77 -44.16 24.12 18.48
CA GLY A 77 -43.03 24.04 17.55
C GLY A 77 -42.35 22.68 17.60
N ARG A 78 -41.76 22.24 16.47
CA ARG A 78 -40.99 20.99 16.42
C ARG A 78 -39.79 21.11 15.48
N TYR A 79 -38.59 21.02 16.03
CA TYR A 79 -37.33 21.30 15.34
C TYR A 79 -36.36 20.11 15.40
N GLY A 80 -35.35 20.13 14.53
CA GLY A 80 -34.31 19.09 14.41
C GLY A 80 -34.55 18.08 13.29
N SER A 81 -33.50 17.40 12.84
CA SER A 81 -33.48 16.27 11.89
C SER A 81 -33.19 14.95 12.62
N GLY A 82 -33.53 13.81 12.02
CA GLY A 82 -33.26 12.50 12.63
C GLY A 82 -34.18 12.09 13.79
N PRO A 83 -33.74 11.15 14.66
CA PRO A 83 -34.57 10.56 15.72
C PRO A 83 -34.78 11.51 16.91
N THR A 84 -33.87 12.44 17.16
CA THR A 84 -33.95 13.42 18.25
C THR A 84 -34.59 14.72 17.76
N LYS A 85 -35.60 15.21 18.47
CA LYS A 85 -36.39 16.40 18.12
C LYS A 85 -36.55 17.32 19.32
N LEU A 86 -36.50 18.62 19.07
CA LEU A 86 -36.82 19.67 20.04
C LEU A 86 -38.28 20.09 19.86
N ASN A 87 -39.08 20.01 20.92
CA ASN A 87 -40.50 20.33 20.91
C ASN A 87 -40.75 21.57 21.75
N LEU A 88 -41.33 22.61 21.15
CA LEU A 88 -41.74 23.85 21.81
C LEU A 88 -43.24 23.83 22.08
N SER A 89 -43.65 24.31 23.25
CA SER A 89 -45.05 24.44 23.65
C SER A 89 -45.28 25.69 24.50
N LYS A 90 -46.55 26.06 24.75
CA LYS A 90 -46.90 27.18 25.65
C LYS A 90 -46.20 27.08 27.03
N THR A 91 -45.98 25.87 27.51
CA THR A 91 -45.34 25.60 28.83
C THR A 91 -43.84 25.29 28.72
N GLY A 92 -43.17 25.79 27.67
CA GLY A 92 -41.74 25.63 27.46
C GLY A 92 -41.35 24.53 26.45
N ALA A 93 -40.05 24.29 26.35
CA ALA A 93 -39.43 23.34 25.41
C ALA A 93 -39.17 21.95 26.04
N SER A 94 -38.99 20.92 25.20
CA SER A 94 -38.61 19.57 25.62
C SER A 94 -37.91 18.81 24.51
N VAL A 95 -36.97 17.94 24.85
CA VAL A 95 -36.24 17.09 23.89
C VAL A 95 -36.81 15.68 23.91
N SER A 96 -37.02 15.10 22.73
CA SER A 96 -37.49 13.73 22.60
C SER A 96 -36.71 12.95 21.57
N THR A 97 -36.39 11.69 21.85
CA THR A 97 -35.75 10.77 20.92
C THR A 97 -36.71 9.65 20.54
N ARG A 98 -36.81 9.36 19.24
CA ARG A 98 -37.66 8.31 18.68
C ARG A 98 -36.84 7.05 18.39
N ASN A 99 -37.37 5.90 18.79
CA ASN A 99 -36.80 4.57 18.54
C ASN A 99 -37.89 3.62 17.99
N ALA A 100 -37.57 2.34 17.82
CA ALA A 100 -38.49 1.34 17.27
C ALA A 100 -39.76 1.15 18.13
N LEU A 101 -39.62 1.24 19.46
CA LEU A 101 -40.70 1.10 20.43
C LEU A 101 -41.61 2.34 20.45
N GLY A 102 -41.09 3.54 20.24
CA GLY A 102 -41.88 4.78 20.27
C GLY A 102 -41.02 6.03 20.42
N SER A 103 -41.40 6.94 21.31
CA SER A 103 -40.64 8.17 21.58
C SER A 103 -40.48 8.41 23.07
N PHE A 104 -39.24 8.60 23.51
CA PHE A 104 -38.92 8.97 24.88
C PHE A 104 -38.67 10.48 24.97
N ASN A 105 -39.26 11.16 25.94
CA ASN A 105 -39.03 12.58 26.19
C ASN A 105 -38.14 12.74 27.42
N TRP A 106 -36.94 13.28 27.22
CA TRP A 106 -35.89 13.39 28.23
C TRP A 106 -36.23 14.36 29.36
N ILE A 107 -37.01 15.41 29.07
CA ILE A 107 -37.33 16.46 30.04
C ILE A 107 -38.70 16.23 30.68
N LYS A 108 -39.66 15.71 29.91
CA LYS A 108 -41.04 15.45 30.37
C LYS A 108 -41.39 13.99 30.12
N PRO A 109 -40.94 13.04 30.97
CA PRO A 109 -41.14 11.60 30.76
C PRO A 109 -42.61 11.21 30.54
N GLN A 110 -43.54 11.92 31.19
CA GLN A 110 -44.99 11.73 31.02
C GLN A 110 -45.50 12.00 29.58
N ARG A 111 -44.72 12.67 28.72
CA ARG A 111 -45.03 12.88 27.29
C ARG A 111 -44.46 11.78 26.39
N SER A 112 -43.87 10.73 26.98
CA SER A 112 -43.35 9.58 26.23
C SER A 112 -44.47 8.70 25.69
N SER A 113 -44.16 7.94 24.65
CA SER A 113 -45.06 6.98 24.04
C SER A 113 -44.34 5.69 23.67
N ALA A 114 -45.04 4.56 23.80
CA ALA A 114 -44.58 3.24 23.42
C ALA A 114 -45.70 2.54 22.65
N LYS A 115 -45.37 1.73 21.65
CA LYS A 115 -46.33 0.94 20.89
C LYS A 115 -45.90 -0.52 20.94
N ILE A 116 -46.70 -1.34 21.61
CA ILE A 116 -46.47 -2.78 21.77
C ILE A 116 -47.71 -3.49 21.23
N ALA A 117 -47.51 -4.50 20.37
CA ALA A 117 -48.60 -5.29 19.78
C ALA A 117 -49.76 -4.43 19.19
N GLY A 118 -49.44 -3.31 18.54
CA GLY A 118 -50.44 -2.41 17.95
C GLY A 118 -51.08 -1.40 18.90
N ILE A 119 -50.97 -1.59 20.22
CA ILE A 119 -51.56 -0.73 21.25
C ILE A 119 -50.59 0.42 21.58
N GLN A 120 -51.08 1.66 21.55
CA GLN A 120 -50.28 2.84 21.91
C GLN A 120 -50.45 3.19 23.39
N LEU A 121 -49.40 2.94 24.17
CA LEU A 121 -49.28 3.37 25.56
C LEU A 121 -48.66 4.78 25.60
N ARG A 122 -49.14 5.62 26.52
CA ARG A 122 -48.63 6.99 26.73
C ARG A 122 -48.56 7.27 28.23
N GLY A 123 -47.75 8.26 28.62
CA GLY A 123 -47.65 8.65 30.03
C GLY A 123 -46.46 8.00 30.74
N LYS A 124 -46.56 7.90 32.07
CA LYS A 124 -45.51 7.34 32.94
C LYS A 124 -45.15 5.89 32.57
N ASN A 125 -46.15 5.05 32.32
CA ASN A 125 -45.95 3.63 31.95
C ASN A 125 -45.22 3.47 30.60
N ALA A 126 -45.42 4.42 29.67
CA ALA A 126 -44.66 4.41 28.43
C ALA A 126 -43.20 4.83 28.64
N ALA A 127 -42.93 5.73 29.59
CA ALA A 127 -41.58 6.14 29.94
C ALA A 127 -40.79 4.99 30.55
N THR A 128 -41.37 4.23 31.49
CA THR A 128 -40.71 3.08 32.09
C THR A 128 -40.38 2.00 31.06
N LEU A 129 -41.31 1.67 30.15
CA LEU A 129 -41.05 0.74 29.04
C LEU A 129 -39.91 1.22 28.12
N GLN A 130 -39.84 2.51 27.84
CA GLN A 130 -38.76 3.09 27.04
C GLN A 130 -37.40 2.99 27.73
N VAL A 131 -37.34 3.23 29.05
CA VAL A 131 -36.10 3.07 29.82
C VAL A 131 -35.63 1.62 29.81
N ILE A 132 -36.53 0.66 30.00
CA ILE A 132 -36.21 -0.77 29.91
C ILE A 132 -35.66 -1.11 28.52
N TYR A 133 -36.32 -0.65 27.45
CA TYR A 133 -35.84 -0.86 26.08
C TYR A 133 -34.44 -0.26 25.84
N LEU A 134 -34.19 0.96 26.33
CA LEU A 134 -32.88 1.60 26.20
C LEU A 134 -31.80 0.83 26.97
N ALA A 135 -32.11 0.32 28.16
CA ALA A 135 -31.19 -0.51 28.94
C ALA A 135 -30.83 -1.81 28.21
N PHE A 136 -31.81 -2.51 27.62
CA PHE A 136 -31.55 -3.70 26.81
C PHE A 136 -30.68 -3.39 25.59
N MET A 137 -30.97 -2.30 24.86
CA MET A 137 -30.15 -1.89 23.72
C MET A 137 -28.71 -1.55 24.14
N ALA A 138 -28.53 -0.85 25.26
CA ALA A 138 -27.22 -0.52 25.79
C ALA A 138 -26.43 -1.79 26.17
N ALA A 139 -27.06 -2.74 26.87
CA ALA A 139 -26.44 -4.01 27.22
C ALA A 139 -26.03 -4.80 25.96
N PHE A 140 -26.90 -4.87 24.95
CA PHE A 140 -26.60 -5.52 23.68
C PHE A 140 -25.40 -4.87 22.97
N MET A 141 -25.36 -3.53 22.89
CA MET A 141 -24.23 -2.80 22.31
C MET A 141 -22.93 -3.03 23.07
N LEU A 142 -22.96 -3.10 24.41
CA LEU A 142 -21.79 -3.40 25.23
C LEU A 142 -21.26 -4.81 24.96
N ILE A 143 -22.14 -5.81 24.86
CA ILE A 143 -21.75 -7.19 24.52
C ILE A 143 -21.12 -7.23 23.12
N GLN A 144 -21.73 -6.60 22.13
CA GLN A 144 -21.15 -6.53 20.79
C GLN A 144 -19.79 -5.83 20.77
N GLY A 145 -19.66 -4.71 21.49
CA GLY A 145 -18.40 -4.00 21.62
C GLY A 145 -17.31 -4.85 22.27
N ALA A 146 -17.65 -5.61 23.32
CA ALA A 146 -16.72 -6.52 23.98
C ALA A 146 -16.26 -7.65 23.05
N LEU A 147 -17.16 -8.25 22.28
CA LEU A 147 -16.82 -9.29 21.30
C LEU A 147 -15.91 -8.75 20.19
N TRP A 148 -16.18 -7.54 19.71
CA TRP A 148 -15.34 -6.89 18.71
C TRP A 148 -13.94 -6.57 19.24
N LEU A 149 -13.84 -6.07 20.47
CA LEU A 149 -12.56 -5.82 21.13
C LEU A 149 -11.76 -7.11 21.33
N LEU A 150 -12.42 -8.20 21.75
CA LEU A 150 -11.80 -9.51 21.88
C LEU A 150 -11.22 -9.99 20.54
N ALA A 151 -11.98 -9.88 19.46
CA ALA A 151 -11.52 -10.25 18.13
C ALA A 151 -10.28 -9.44 17.69
N LEU A 152 -10.26 -8.14 17.97
CA LEU A 152 -9.13 -7.26 17.66
C LEU A 152 -7.87 -7.68 18.45
N VAL A 153 -8.03 -7.99 19.75
CA VAL A 153 -6.92 -8.48 20.58
C VAL A 153 -6.37 -9.80 20.05
N LEU A 154 -7.24 -10.76 19.74
CA LEU A 154 -6.84 -12.06 19.17
C LEU A 154 -6.09 -11.89 17.84
N GLN A 155 -6.57 -11.00 16.97
CA GLN A 155 -5.90 -10.68 15.71
C GLN A 155 -4.51 -10.04 15.94
N GLY A 156 -4.39 -9.16 16.92
CA GLY A 156 -3.11 -8.56 17.30
C GLY A 156 -2.10 -9.58 17.85
N ILE A 157 -2.57 -10.53 18.67
CA ILE A 157 -1.72 -11.63 19.16
C ILE A 157 -1.26 -12.52 18.00
N ALA A 158 -2.16 -12.88 17.09
CA ALA A 158 -1.83 -13.71 15.94
C ALA A 158 -0.82 -13.03 15.01
N SER A 159 -1.00 -11.74 14.71
CA SER A 159 -0.08 -10.99 13.85
C SER A 159 1.29 -10.83 14.48
N LEU A 160 1.36 -10.59 15.80
CA LEU A 160 2.61 -10.57 16.55
C LEU A 160 3.31 -11.93 16.51
N GLY A 161 2.57 -13.03 16.67
CA GLY A 161 3.10 -14.38 16.55
C GLY A 161 3.72 -14.65 15.18
N VAL A 162 3.04 -14.26 14.10
CA VAL A 162 3.56 -14.38 12.72
C VAL A 162 4.82 -13.54 12.53
N LEU A 163 4.86 -12.31 13.06
CA LEU A 163 6.04 -11.46 12.98
C LEU A 163 7.24 -12.11 13.68
N LEU A 164 7.04 -12.57 14.93
CA LEU A 164 8.09 -13.22 15.70
C LEU A 164 8.59 -14.50 15.02
N TYR A 165 7.69 -15.29 14.46
CA TYR A 165 8.04 -16.49 13.68
C TYR A 165 8.90 -16.14 12.46
N ARG A 166 8.54 -15.09 11.70
CA ARG A 166 9.34 -14.62 10.56
C ARG A 166 10.71 -14.11 10.99
N LEU A 167 10.79 -13.37 12.09
CA LEU A 167 12.07 -12.89 12.63
C LEU A 167 12.96 -14.05 13.07
N LEU A 168 12.37 -15.08 13.69
CA LEU A 168 13.10 -16.28 14.10
C LEU A 168 13.66 -17.02 12.87
N LEU A 169 12.85 -17.19 11.82
CA LEU A 169 13.29 -17.81 10.56
C LEU A 169 14.35 -16.98 9.82
N ALA A 170 14.27 -15.64 9.84
CA ALA A 170 15.24 -14.77 9.21
C ALA A 170 16.55 -14.61 10.02
N SER A 171 16.57 -15.06 11.28
CA SER A 171 17.69 -14.83 12.20
C SER A 171 19.03 -15.43 11.76
N PRO A 172 19.12 -16.61 11.12
CA PRO A 172 20.41 -17.17 10.67
C PRO A 172 21.05 -16.31 9.58
N ASP A 173 20.26 -15.82 8.64
CA ASP A 173 20.72 -15.02 7.49
C ASP A 173 21.10 -13.61 7.91
N VAL A 174 20.32 -12.99 8.80
CA VAL A 174 20.65 -11.64 9.31
C VAL A 174 21.95 -11.68 10.13
N ALA A 175 22.15 -12.72 10.95
CA ALA A 175 23.37 -12.88 11.73
C ALA A 175 24.61 -13.13 10.83
N SER A 176 24.47 -13.93 9.77
CA SER A 176 25.56 -14.19 8.82
C SER A 176 25.91 -12.94 8.02
N LEU A 177 24.91 -12.17 7.56
CA LEU A 177 25.11 -10.88 6.89
C LEU A 177 25.77 -9.84 7.80
N ALA A 178 25.37 -9.77 9.07
CA ALA A 178 26.00 -8.87 10.04
C ALA A 178 27.46 -9.25 10.31
N LYS A 179 27.76 -10.55 10.45
CA LYS A 179 29.14 -11.05 10.58
C LYS A 179 29.98 -10.73 9.34
N ARG A 180 29.41 -10.91 8.14
CA ARG A 180 30.03 -10.59 6.84
C ARG A 180 30.36 -9.10 6.73
N HIS A 181 29.40 -8.24 7.06
CA HIS A 181 29.59 -6.79 7.07
C HIS A 181 30.70 -6.37 8.05
N TRP A 182 30.69 -6.92 9.27
CA TRP A 182 31.72 -6.59 10.27
C TRP A 182 33.11 -7.14 9.92
N ARG A 183 33.19 -8.30 9.25
CA ARG A 183 34.44 -8.79 8.64
C ARG A 183 34.95 -7.78 7.61
N ASN A 184 34.12 -7.40 6.65
CA ASN A 184 34.54 -6.55 5.54
C ASN A 184 34.93 -5.15 6.00
N TRP A 185 34.19 -4.60 6.99
CA TRP A 185 34.58 -3.36 7.64
C TRP A 185 35.96 -3.46 8.30
N ARG A 186 36.29 -4.56 8.99
CA ARG A 186 37.63 -4.75 9.57
C ARG A 186 38.72 -4.91 8.53
N LEU A 187 38.44 -5.59 7.42
CA LEU A 187 39.39 -5.77 6.32
C LEU A 187 39.65 -4.44 5.61
N SER A 188 38.63 -3.61 5.39
CA SER A 188 38.79 -2.31 4.73
C SER A 188 39.67 -1.35 5.51
N GLN A 189 39.64 -1.39 6.85
CA GLN A 189 40.55 -0.60 7.69
C GLN A 189 42.04 -0.99 7.54
N ARG A 190 42.34 -2.18 7.00
CA ARG A 190 43.72 -2.69 6.87
C ARG A 190 44.29 -2.59 5.46
N ILE A 191 43.52 -2.07 4.51
CA ILE A 191 43.90 -2.08 3.10
C ILE A 191 45.22 -1.32 2.88
N GLN A 192 45.39 -0.16 3.50
CA GLN A 192 46.62 0.64 3.36
C GLN A 192 47.86 -0.10 3.90
N ASP A 193 47.76 -0.67 5.10
CA ASP A 193 48.86 -1.46 5.69
C ASP A 193 49.17 -2.71 4.85
N THR A 194 48.16 -3.29 4.21
CA THR A 194 48.31 -4.47 3.33
C THR A 194 48.95 -4.10 2.01
N ASP A 195 48.58 -2.97 1.41
CA ASP A 195 49.17 -2.46 0.16
C ASP A 195 50.66 -2.16 0.31
N ALA A 196 51.06 -1.69 1.50
CA ALA A 196 52.47 -1.42 1.84
C ALA A 196 53.37 -2.66 1.89
N LEU A 197 52.81 -3.88 1.89
CA LEU A 197 53.59 -5.13 1.84
C LEU A 197 54.10 -5.46 0.43
N PHE A 198 53.58 -4.81 -0.61
CA PHE A 198 53.87 -5.14 -2.01
C PHE A 198 54.73 -4.08 -2.68
N LEU A 199 55.70 -4.53 -3.48
CA LEU A 199 56.52 -3.67 -4.34
C LEU A 199 56.44 -4.18 -5.78
N PRO A 200 55.83 -3.44 -6.73
CA PRO A 200 55.06 -2.21 -6.51
C PRO A 200 53.77 -2.47 -5.71
N PRO A 201 53.13 -1.43 -5.12
CA PRO A 201 51.86 -1.58 -4.41
C PRO A 201 50.78 -2.19 -5.31
N ILE A 202 49.86 -2.98 -4.74
CA ILE A 202 48.76 -3.62 -5.47
C ILE A 202 47.85 -2.58 -6.13
N SER A 203 47.72 -1.40 -5.55
CA SER A 203 47.00 -0.27 -6.17
C SER A 203 47.51 0.10 -7.59
N GLN A 204 48.73 -0.30 -7.95
CA GLN A 204 49.32 -0.08 -9.28
C GLN A 204 49.29 -1.33 -10.18
N TRP A 205 48.88 -2.48 -9.65
CA TRP A 205 48.85 -3.74 -10.40
C TRP A 205 47.72 -3.74 -11.41
N SER A 206 47.92 -4.34 -12.58
CA SER A 206 46.83 -4.47 -13.56
C SER A 206 45.75 -5.46 -13.11
N ALA A 207 44.56 -5.39 -13.71
CA ALA A 207 43.48 -6.36 -13.50
C ALA A 207 43.94 -7.82 -13.68
N GLN A 208 44.83 -8.08 -14.64
CA GLN A 208 45.40 -9.41 -14.89
C GLN A 208 46.32 -9.88 -13.76
N HIS A 209 47.14 -9.00 -13.19
CA HIS A 209 47.96 -9.31 -12.01
C HIS A 209 47.08 -9.57 -10.78
N CYS A 210 46.01 -8.81 -10.61
CA CYS A 210 45.05 -9.04 -9.54
C CYS A 210 44.33 -10.38 -9.69
N GLY A 211 43.90 -10.73 -10.90
CA GLY A 211 43.30 -12.03 -11.20
C GLY A 211 44.26 -13.20 -10.97
N ALA A 212 45.51 -13.10 -11.45
CA ALA A 212 46.52 -14.12 -11.23
C ALA A 212 46.83 -14.29 -9.73
N ALA A 213 46.88 -13.19 -8.98
CA ALA A 213 47.10 -13.21 -7.54
C ALA A 213 45.92 -13.83 -6.78
N LEU A 214 44.68 -13.54 -7.19
CA LEU A 214 43.48 -14.18 -6.63
C LEU A 214 43.49 -15.69 -6.87
N LEU A 215 43.83 -16.12 -8.10
CA LEU A 215 43.95 -17.53 -8.44
C LEU A 215 45.01 -18.25 -7.57
N LEU A 216 46.18 -17.64 -7.41
CA LEU A 216 47.26 -18.17 -6.58
C LEU A 216 46.97 -18.13 -5.08
N ALA A 217 46.30 -17.08 -4.59
CA ALA A 217 45.85 -17.03 -3.19
C ALA A 217 44.83 -18.14 -2.88
N LEU A 218 43.94 -18.46 -3.83
CA LEU A 218 42.95 -19.53 -3.68
C LEU A 218 43.57 -20.93 -3.81
N THR A 219 44.45 -21.14 -4.78
CA THR A 219 45.06 -22.46 -5.03
C THR A 219 46.21 -22.78 -4.07
N GLY A 220 47.02 -21.78 -3.71
CA GLY A 220 48.08 -21.83 -2.70
C GLY A 220 47.54 -21.69 -1.28
N TRP A 221 47.46 -20.46 -0.77
CA TRP A 221 47.11 -20.20 0.64
C TRP A 221 45.78 -20.80 1.06
N GLY A 222 44.78 -20.79 0.18
CA GLY A 222 43.48 -21.42 0.42
C GLY A 222 43.59 -22.91 0.76
N ARG A 223 44.63 -23.60 0.28
CA ARG A 223 44.92 -25.01 0.58
C ARG A 223 46.02 -25.20 1.62
N GLY A 224 46.56 -24.12 2.18
CA GLY A 224 47.70 -24.16 3.09
C GLY A 224 49.04 -24.47 2.40
N LEU A 225 49.13 -24.20 1.10
CA LEU A 225 50.36 -24.34 0.30
C LEU A 225 50.94 -22.95 0.03
N GLU A 226 52.24 -22.90 -0.29
CA GLU A 226 52.83 -21.67 -0.80
C GLU A 226 52.39 -21.43 -2.26
N PRO A 227 52.08 -20.18 -2.66
CA PRO A 227 51.66 -19.86 -4.03
C PRO A 227 52.63 -20.37 -5.09
N SER A 228 53.94 -20.32 -4.82
CA SER A 228 55.01 -20.79 -5.70
C SER A 228 54.86 -22.28 -6.05
N ASP A 229 54.47 -23.09 -5.08
CA ASP A 229 54.39 -24.55 -5.24
C ASP A 229 53.21 -24.94 -6.13
N THR A 230 52.19 -24.09 -6.19
CA THR A 230 50.97 -24.34 -6.96
C THR A 230 51.05 -23.88 -8.42
N VAL A 231 52.06 -23.10 -8.79
CA VAL A 231 52.18 -22.52 -10.14
C VAL A 231 52.15 -23.59 -11.22
N VAL A 232 52.87 -24.71 -11.02
CA VAL A 232 52.96 -25.79 -12.01
C VAL A 232 51.60 -26.44 -12.28
N ASP A 233 50.83 -26.72 -11.22
CA ASP A 233 49.51 -27.34 -11.35
C ASP A 233 48.47 -26.38 -11.93
N VAL A 234 48.56 -25.10 -11.59
CA VAL A 234 47.72 -24.04 -12.19
C VAL A 234 48.03 -23.89 -13.68
N LEU A 235 49.31 -23.84 -14.08
CA LEU A 235 49.72 -23.75 -15.48
C LEU A 235 49.24 -24.96 -16.29
N ARG A 236 49.34 -26.17 -15.73
CA ARG A 236 48.81 -27.40 -16.37
C ARG A 236 47.31 -27.28 -16.61
N THR A 237 46.58 -26.73 -15.65
CA THR A 237 45.11 -26.59 -15.73
C THR A 237 44.71 -25.51 -16.74
N LEU A 238 45.39 -24.36 -16.74
CA LEU A 238 45.18 -23.27 -17.70
C LEU A 238 45.50 -23.66 -19.14
N GLY A 239 46.45 -24.58 -19.36
CA GLY A 239 46.78 -25.10 -20.68
C GLY A 239 45.72 -26.05 -21.28
N SER A 240 44.69 -26.42 -20.51
CA SER A 240 43.60 -27.28 -20.98
C SER A 240 42.62 -26.49 -21.86
N PRO A 241 42.19 -27.03 -23.03
CA PRO A 241 41.22 -26.37 -23.89
C PRO A 241 39.84 -26.18 -23.24
N LYS A 242 39.58 -26.87 -22.11
CA LYS A 242 38.33 -26.73 -21.34
C LYS A 242 38.22 -25.39 -20.60
N HIS A 243 39.35 -24.73 -20.32
CA HIS A 243 39.42 -23.51 -19.50
C HIS A 243 39.89 -22.31 -20.32
N ALA A 244 39.67 -22.35 -21.64
CA ALA A 244 40.05 -21.29 -22.57
C ALA A 244 39.19 -20.04 -22.36
N ASN A 245 39.60 -19.19 -21.41
CA ASN A 245 39.02 -17.87 -21.20
C ASN A 245 40.03 -16.79 -21.68
N PRO A 246 39.63 -15.86 -22.57
CA PRO A 246 40.50 -14.77 -23.03
C PRO A 246 41.14 -13.97 -21.90
N LEU A 247 40.43 -13.80 -20.77
CA LEU A 247 40.90 -13.07 -19.59
C LEU A 247 42.02 -13.78 -18.83
N LEU A 248 42.14 -15.10 -19.00
CA LEU A 248 43.17 -15.93 -18.37
C LEU A 248 44.39 -16.16 -19.28
N ALA A 249 44.29 -15.82 -20.57
CA ALA A 249 45.30 -16.16 -21.58
C ALA A 249 46.69 -15.58 -21.31
N THR A 250 46.77 -14.44 -20.61
CA THR A 250 48.04 -13.78 -20.27
C THR A 250 48.61 -14.22 -18.92
N MET A 251 47.79 -14.82 -18.05
CA MET A 251 48.18 -15.23 -16.70
C MET A 251 49.39 -16.18 -16.65
N PRO A 252 49.54 -17.18 -17.55
CA PRO A 252 50.68 -18.10 -17.51
C PRO A 252 52.05 -17.42 -17.47
N ARG A 253 52.18 -16.23 -18.07
CA ARG A 253 53.45 -15.49 -18.11
C ARG A 253 53.78 -14.77 -16.81
N ILE A 254 52.77 -14.34 -16.06
CA ILE A 254 52.91 -13.51 -14.85
C ILE A 254 52.79 -14.31 -13.55
N LEU A 255 52.26 -15.55 -13.59
CA LEU A 255 52.07 -16.39 -12.40
C LEU A 255 53.34 -16.56 -11.53
N PRO A 256 54.55 -16.83 -12.08
CA PRO A 256 55.74 -16.99 -11.24
C PRO A 256 56.13 -15.71 -10.49
N GLU A 257 56.05 -14.56 -11.17
CA GLU A 257 56.33 -13.25 -10.57
C GLU A 257 55.35 -12.93 -9.46
N VAL A 258 54.05 -13.10 -9.73
CA VAL A 258 52.98 -12.85 -8.75
C VAL A 258 53.08 -13.81 -7.56
N ALA A 259 53.43 -15.08 -7.78
CA ALA A 259 53.63 -16.06 -6.71
C ALA A 259 54.73 -15.62 -5.73
N ASN A 260 55.86 -15.12 -6.24
CA ASN A 260 56.96 -14.62 -5.42
C ASN A 260 56.53 -13.39 -4.61
N SER A 261 55.80 -12.45 -5.23
CA SER A 261 55.28 -11.26 -4.56
C SER A 261 54.30 -11.60 -3.43
N LEU A 262 53.43 -12.61 -3.63
CA LEU A 262 52.55 -13.10 -2.58
C LEU A 262 53.35 -13.76 -1.46
N GLY A 263 54.29 -14.64 -1.77
CA GLY A 263 55.17 -15.29 -0.78
C GLY A 263 55.90 -14.28 0.11
N ALA A 264 56.53 -13.28 -0.50
CA ALA A 264 57.23 -12.21 0.22
C ALA A 264 56.31 -11.43 1.18
N ALA A 265 55.07 -11.12 0.76
CA ALA A 265 54.10 -10.45 1.63
C ALA A 265 53.72 -11.32 2.84
N ARG A 266 53.67 -12.65 2.66
CA ARG A 266 53.33 -13.61 3.72
C ARG A 266 54.42 -13.76 4.78
N GLU A 267 55.68 -13.64 4.39
CA GLU A 267 56.85 -13.73 5.29
C GLU A 267 56.84 -12.68 6.40
N SER A 268 56.23 -11.51 6.15
CA SER A 268 56.12 -10.44 7.15
C SER A 268 55.35 -10.87 8.42
N ASN A 269 54.49 -11.90 8.32
CA ASN A 269 53.71 -12.50 9.41
C ASN A 269 52.98 -11.48 10.31
N THR A 270 52.54 -10.36 9.72
CA THR A 270 51.77 -9.32 10.40
C THR A 270 50.26 -9.53 10.19
N LYS A 271 49.42 -8.78 10.91
CA LYS A 271 47.96 -8.73 10.65
C LYS A 271 47.60 -8.23 9.24
N ALA A 272 48.51 -7.53 8.57
CA ALA A 272 48.36 -7.06 7.19
C ALA A 272 48.65 -8.20 6.18
N SER A 273 49.48 -9.18 6.54
CA SER A 273 49.75 -10.37 5.73
C SER A 273 48.63 -11.44 5.75
N ASP A 274 47.47 -11.12 6.33
CA ASP A 274 46.31 -12.01 6.36
C ASP A 274 45.81 -12.24 4.91
N PRO A 275 45.73 -13.49 4.42
CA PRO A 275 45.22 -13.80 3.09
C PRO A 275 43.87 -13.15 2.77
N ARG A 276 43.01 -12.94 3.77
CA ARG A 276 41.71 -12.27 3.59
C ARG A 276 41.87 -10.78 3.28
N ALA A 277 42.84 -10.11 3.91
CA ALA A 277 43.10 -8.70 3.69
C ALA A 277 43.74 -8.48 2.31
N ILE A 278 44.66 -9.37 1.93
CA ILE A 278 45.28 -9.37 0.60
C ILE A 278 44.22 -9.63 -0.48
N VAL A 279 43.37 -10.64 -0.32
CA VAL A 279 42.26 -10.92 -1.25
C VAL A 279 41.26 -9.76 -1.31
N ALA A 280 40.94 -9.12 -0.19
CA ALA A 280 40.07 -7.93 -0.19
C ALA A 280 40.67 -6.76 -0.98
N LEU A 281 41.98 -6.52 -0.84
CA LEU A 281 42.71 -5.50 -1.59
C LEU A 281 42.77 -5.82 -3.10
N LEU A 282 43.11 -7.06 -3.46
CA LEU A 282 43.12 -7.53 -4.85
C LEU A 282 41.74 -7.36 -5.50
N ALA A 283 40.68 -7.76 -4.79
CA ALA A 283 39.29 -7.63 -5.24
C ALA A 283 38.85 -6.17 -5.37
N GLN A 284 39.25 -5.30 -4.44
CA GLN A 284 38.98 -3.86 -4.51
C GLN A 284 39.68 -3.21 -5.71
N ASN A 285 40.95 -3.54 -5.95
CA ASN A 285 41.69 -3.01 -7.09
C ASN A 285 41.15 -3.54 -8.42
N LEU A 286 40.78 -4.83 -8.48
CA LEU A 286 40.13 -5.43 -9.65
C LEU A 286 38.82 -4.70 -10.00
N LYS A 287 38.00 -4.38 -8.99
CA LYS A 287 36.77 -3.60 -9.17
C LYS A 287 37.02 -2.20 -9.76
N GLN A 288 38.15 -1.57 -9.40
CA GLN A 288 38.50 -0.24 -9.88
C GLN A 288 39.03 -0.25 -11.32
N GLN A 289 39.67 -1.35 -11.73
CA GLN A 289 40.39 -1.42 -13.02
C GLN A 289 39.65 -2.17 -14.12
N ALA A 290 38.76 -3.09 -13.79
CA ALA A 290 38.00 -3.87 -14.76
C ALA A 290 36.50 -3.50 -14.72
N PRO A 291 35.79 -3.58 -15.87
CA PRO A 291 34.33 -3.55 -15.90
C PRO A 291 33.73 -4.60 -14.95
N ALA A 292 32.56 -4.31 -14.39
CA ALA A 292 31.92 -5.20 -13.41
C ALA A 292 31.64 -6.61 -13.97
N GLU A 293 31.28 -6.70 -15.24
CA GLU A 293 31.05 -7.96 -15.96
C GLU A 293 32.35 -8.77 -16.08
N GLU A 294 33.43 -8.14 -16.52
CA GLU A 294 34.75 -8.78 -16.67
C GLU A 294 35.30 -9.26 -15.32
N ALA A 295 35.15 -8.47 -14.26
CA ALA A 295 35.55 -8.87 -12.91
C ALA A 295 34.74 -10.07 -12.39
N ALA A 296 33.44 -10.13 -12.72
CA ALA A 296 32.57 -11.26 -12.37
C ALA A 296 32.97 -12.53 -13.14
N GLU A 297 33.13 -12.42 -14.46
CA GLU A 297 33.57 -13.51 -15.33
C GLU A 297 34.93 -14.07 -14.91
N LEU A 298 35.86 -13.18 -14.57
CA LEU A 298 37.17 -13.56 -14.10
C LEU A 298 37.11 -14.35 -12.79
N LEU A 299 36.32 -13.90 -11.81
CA LEU A 299 36.14 -14.62 -10.55
C LEU A 299 35.50 -16.00 -10.79
N MET A 300 34.49 -16.09 -11.65
CA MET A 300 33.84 -17.36 -12.00
C MET A 300 34.81 -18.33 -12.68
N ALA A 301 35.64 -17.84 -13.61
CA ALA A 301 36.65 -18.67 -14.28
C ALA A 301 37.74 -19.16 -13.31
N ILE A 302 38.18 -18.31 -12.39
CA ILE A 302 39.11 -18.69 -11.31
C ILE A 302 38.47 -19.76 -10.43
N ASP A 303 37.21 -19.60 -10.07
CA ASP A 303 36.46 -20.52 -9.22
C ASP A 303 36.31 -21.91 -9.86
N GLU A 304 36.07 -21.97 -11.16
CA GLU A 304 36.04 -23.21 -11.94
C GLU A 304 37.40 -23.93 -11.95
N ILE A 305 38.50 -23.18 -12.07
CA ILE A 305 39.86 -23.75 -11.99
C ILE A 305 40.13 -24.30 -10.59
N VAL A 306 39.76 -23.56 -9.54
CA VAL A 306 39.94 -24.02 -8.15
C VAL A 306 39.23 -25.36 -7.94
N LEU A 307 37.98 -25.49 -8.42
CA LEU A 307 37.21 -26.72 -8.37
C LEU A 307 37.82 -27.86 -9.21
N THR A 308 38.39 -27.54 -10.37
CA THR A 308 39.04 -28.52 -11.25
C THR A 308 40.24 -29.17 -10.57
N ILE A 309 41.01 -28.39 -9.80
CA ILE A 309 42.19 -28.91 -9.09
C ILE A 309 41.76 -29.75 -7.85
N GLY A 310 40.59 -29.50 -7.27
CA GLY A 310 40.06 -30.31 -6.18
C GLY A 310 38.96 -29.62 -5.36
N ASN A 311 38.39 -30.35 -4.40
CA ASN A 311 37.33 -29.86 -3.52
C ASN A 311 37.75 -28.61 -2.74
N ARG A 312 36.79 -27.73 -2.46
CA ARG A 312 37.04 -26.49 -1.71
C ARG A 312 37.32 -26.76 -0.24
N THR A 313 38.29 -26.03 0.29
CA THR A 313 38.50 -25.92 1.74
C THR A 313 37.64 -24.79 2.32
N VAL A 314 37.46 -24.81 3.64
CA VAL A 314 36.77 -23.73 4.38
C VAL A 314 37.44 -22.36 4.15
N LEU A 315 38.78 -22.33 4.01
CA LEU A 315 39.50 -21.09 3.74
C LEU A 315 39.25 -20.61 2.30
N GLN A 316 39.21 -21.51 1.31
CA GLN A 316 38.88 -21.15 -0.07
C GLN A 316 37.48 -20.56 -0.18
N GLU A 317 36.48 -21.17 0.48
CA GLU A 317 35.11 -20.63 0.52
C GLU A 317 35.09 -19.21 1.10
N LEU A 318 35.80 -18.99 2.21
CA LEU A 318 35.90 -17.67 2.84
C LEU A 318 36.62 -16.65 1.94
N LEU A 319 37.70 -17.03 1.26
CA LEU A 319 38.44 -16.14 0.37
C LEU A 319 37.60 -15.77 -0.87
N ILE A 320 36.86 -16.72 -1.46
CA ILE A 320 35.92 -16.45 -2.55
C ILE A 320 34.81 -15.50 -2.07
N GLU A 321 34.26 -15.72 -0.88
CA GLU A 321 33.22 -14.87 -0.30
C GLU A 321 33.71 -13.42 -0.09
N VAL A 322 34.95 -13.26 0.37
CA VAL A 322 35.62 -11.94 0.51
C VAL A 322 35.87 -11.32 -0.86
N ALA A 323 36.38 -12.08 -1.83
CA ALA A 323 36.63 -11.57 -3.17
C ALA A 323 35.33 -11.07 -3.81
N ALA A 324 34.27 -11.87 -3.75
CA ALA A 324 32.94 -11.51 -4.25
C ALA A 324 32.39 -10.24 -3.57
N ASP A 325 32.53 -10.12 -2.25
CA ASP A 325 32.09 -8.93 -1.50
C ASP A 325 32.77 -7.64 -1.96
N PHE A 326 34.10 -7.69 -2.13
CA PHE A 326 34.90 -6.52 -2.44
C PHE A 326 34.85 -6.15 -3.93
N ILE A 327 34.65 -7.12 -4.83
CA ILE A 327 34.25 -6.88 -6.22
C ILE A 327 32.85 -6.26 -6.28
N GLY A 328 31.97 -6.60 -5.32
CA GLY A 328 30.60 -6.13 -5.25
C GLY A 328 29.59 -7.07 -5.90
N LEU A 329 29.94 -8.35 -6.06
CA LEU A 329 29.04 -9.39 -6.55
C LEU A 329 28.00 -9.71 -5.49
N ARG A 330 26.73 -9.58 -5.85
CA ARG A 330 25.59 -9.98 -5.02
C ARG A 330 24.73 -10.92 -5.83
N PHE A 331 24.34 -12.04 -5.22
CA PHE A 331 23.27 -12.86 -5.77
C PHE A 331 21.98 -12.06 -5.66
N GLU A 332 21.39 -11.72 -6.79
CA GLU A 332 20.02 -11.25 -6.85
C GLU A 332 19.14 -12.51 -6.83
N GLU A 333 18.37 -12.71 -5.75
CA GLU A 333 17.29 -13.68 -5.79
C GLU A 333 16.37 -13.27 -6.94
N PRO A 334 15.92 -14.18 -7.81
CA PRO A 334 15.02 -13.85 -8.90
C PRO A 334 13.62 -13.53 -8.33
N THR A 335 13.50 -12.38 -7.69
CA THR A 335 12.25 -11.83 -7.19
C THR A 335 11.59 -11.06 -8.32
N GLY A 336 10.88 -11.76 -9.19
CA GLY A 336 9.86 -11.20 -10.07
C GLY A 336 10.34 -10.31 -11.21
N GLU A 337 10.09 -10.80 -12.44
CA GLU A 337 10.24 -10.13 -13.75
C GLU A 337 11.65 -9.69 -14.15
N PRO A 338 12.12 -10.03 -15.37
CA PRO A 338 13.43 -9.62 -15.85
C PRO A 338 13.49 -8.09 -15.96
N LYS A 339 14.19 -7.46 -15.01
CA LYS A 339 14.67 -6.09 -15.19
C LYS A 339 15.72 -6.12 -16.29
N ALA A 340 15.28 -5.75 -17.49
CA ALA A 340 16.15 -5.46 -18.62
C ALA A 340 17.31 -4.57 -18.15
N HIS A 341 18.51 -4.95 -18.56
CA HIS A 341 19.75 -4.20 -18.39
C HIS A 341 19.50 -2.71 -18.65
N GLN A 342 19.82 -1.87 -17.65
CA GLN A 342 19.92 -0.44 -17.85
C GLN A 342 21.14 -0.18 -18.73
N THR A 343 20.92 -0.12 -20.03
CA THR A 343 21.86 0.56 -20.92
C THR A 343 21.80 2.04 -20.59
N GLU A 344 22.95 2.60 -20.22
CA GLU A 344 23.19 4.02 -20.09
C GLU A 344 22.58 4.80 -21.27
N LYS A 345 21.72 5.77 -20.98
CA LYS A 345 21.40 6.85 -21.92
C LYS A 345 21.49 8.19 -21.22
N SER A 346 22.59 8.86 -21.54
CA SER A 346 22.70 10.27 -21.90
C SER A 346 21.57 11.16 -21.37
N ASN A 347 21.91 11.90 -20.33
CA ASN A 347 21.08 12.95 -19.79
C ASN A 347 21.29 14.23 -20.62
N THR A 348 20.51 14.42 -21.68
CA THR A 348 20.25 15.75 -22.26
C THR A 348 18.81 16.13 -21.96
N GLY A 349 18.66 17.14 -21.10
CA GLY A 349 17.37 17.56 -20.58
C GLY A 349 16.48 18.27 -21.58
N LYS A 350 15.17 18.08 -21.41
CA LYS A 350 14.12 19.11 -21.24
C LYS A 350 12.74 18.43 -21.32
N THR A 351 11.98 18.55 -20.23
CA THR A 351 10.50 18.52 -20.16
C THR A 351 9.72 17.97 -21.37
N GLY A 352 9.48 16.65 -21.36
CA GLY A 352 8.13 16.09 -21.24
C GLY A 352 7.14 16.22 -22.40
N ALA A 353 7.54 15.97 -23.65
CA ALA A 353 6.59 15.65 -24.71
C ALA A 353 6.93 14.30 -25.37
N ILE A 354 5.95 13.40 -25.47
CA ILE A 354 6.13 12.09 -26.11
C ILE A 354 5.95 12.25 -27.62
N ASN A 355 7.01 12.01 -28.40
CA ASN A 355 6.96 12.07 -29.86
C ASN A 355 6.32 10.80 -30.44
N LEU A 356 5.18 10.91 -31.11
CA LEU A 356 4.40 9.76 -31.59
C LEU A 356 5.07 8.98 -32.74
N ASN A 357 5.95 9.62 -33.50
CA ASN A 357 6.67 8.98 -34.61
C ASN A 357 7.93 8.22 -34.15
N THR A 358 8.50 8.57 -33.00
CA THR A 358 9.76 7.98 -32.50
C THR A 358 9.63 7.22 -31.18
N ALA A 359 8.53 7.40 -30.43
CA ALA A 359 8.32 6.74 -29.15
C ALA A 359 8.34 5.20 -29.27
N SER A 360 8.88 4.53 -28.26
CA SER A 360 8.83 3.08 -28.16
C SER A 360 7.41 2.59 -27.86
N LEU A 361 7.09 1.34 -28.18
CA LEU A 361 5.79 0.72 -27.88
C LEU A 361 5.41 0.90 -26.40
N LYS A 362 6.34 0.59 -25.50
CA LYS A 362 6.15 0.74 -24.05
C LYS A 362 5.94 2.19 -23.60
N THR A 363 6.52 3.15 -24.31
CA THR A 363 6.30 4.59 -24.06
C THR A 363 4.92 5.02 -24.53
N LEU A 364 4.47 4.53 -25.70
CA LEU A 364 3.13 4.79 -26.20
C LEU A 364 2.04 4.23 -25.29
N GLU A 365 2.26 3.05 -24.69
CA GLU A 365 1.36 2.44 -23.71
C GLU A 365 1.13 3.30 -22.45
N THR A 366 2.01 4.27 -22.17
CA THR A 366 1.82 5.20 -21.04
C THR A 366 0.81 6.31 -21.34
N LEU A 367 0.40 6.48 -22.61
CA LEU A 367 -0.59 7.47 -23.03
C LEU A 367 -2.02 7.02 -22.67
N PRO A 368 -2.90 7.95 -22.27
CA PRO A 368 -4.27 7.61 -21.92
C PRO A 368 -5.00 6.96 -23.10
N HIS A 369 -5.74 5.88 -22.82
CA HIS A 369 -6.52 5.09 -23.78
C HIS A 369 -5.71 4.30 -24.82
N LEU A 370 -4.38 4.31 -24.72
CA LEU A 370 -3.48 3.59 -25.61
C LEU A 370 -2.94 2.32 -24.93
N GLY A 371 -3.68 1.21 -25.07
CA GLY A 371 -3.20 -0.11 -24.65
C GLY A 371 -2.27 -0.76 -25.69
N PRO A 372 -1.70 -1.95 -25.41
CA PRO A 372 -0.70 -2.62 -26.26
C PRO A 372 -1.15 -2.73 -27.72
N GLU A 373 -2.40 -3.15 -27.95
CA GLU A 373 -2.97 -3.29 -29.30
C GLU A 373 -3.05 -1.96 -30.07
N ARG A 374 -3.41 -0.86 -29.39
CA ARG A 374 -3.52 0.47 -30.01
C ARG A 374 -2.17 1.16 -30.17
N ALA A 375 -1.25 0.91 -29.24
CA ALA A 375 0.13 1.36 -29.35
C ALA A 375 0.81 0.71 -30.56
N GLN A 376 0.57 -0.59 -30.79
CA GLN A 376 1.02 -1.29 -31.98
C GLN A 376 0.37 -0.72 -33.25
N ALA A 377 -0.95 -0.54 -33.26
CA ALA A 377 -1.65 0.07 -34.41
C ALA A 377 -1.17 1.50 -34.71
N LEU A 378 -0.73 2.25 -33.70
CA LEU A 378 -0.11 3.57 -33.88
C LEU A 378 1.27 3.46 -34.52
N ILE A 379 2.09 2.49 -34.11
CA ILE A 379 3.39 2.22 -34.75
C ILE A 379 3.21 1.86 -36.22
N ASP A 380 2.21 1.02 -36.52
CA ASP A 380 1.90 0.57 -37.87
C ASP A 380 1.38 1.73 -38.76
N LEU A 381 0.80 2.78 -38.15
CA LEU A 381 0.30 3.97 -38.82
C LEU A 381 1.38 5.02 -39.15
N ARG A 382 2.63 4.83 -38.71
CA ARG A 382 3.70 5.81 -38.93
C ARG A 382 4.07 5.93 -40.42
N PRO A 383 4.41 7.14 -40.91
CA PRO A 383 4.53 8.39 -40.16
C PRO A 383 3.19 9.13 -39.97
N ILE A 384 3.01 9.71 -38.79
CA ILE A 384 1.84 10.50 -38.40
C ILE A 384 2.17 11.98 -38.58
N GLU A 385 1.48 12.64 -39.50
CA GLU A 385 1.66 14.07 -39.82
C GLU A 385 0.69 14.97 -39.06
N SER A 386 -0.42 14.40 -38.57
CA SER A 386 -1.39 15.13 -37.77
C SER A 386 -2.02 14.25 -36.70
N LEU A 387 -2.30 14.82 -35.52
CA LEU A 387 -2.96 14.08 -34.43
C LEU A 387 -4.34 13.53 -34.84
N GLY A 388 -5.01 14.14 -35.81
CA GLY A 388 -6.29 13.65 -36.33
C GLY A 388 -6.22 12.25 -36.93
N GLN A 389 -5.06 11.82 -37.43
CA GLN A 389 -4.88 10.48 -38.01
C GLN A 389 -5.05 9.36 -36.97
N LEU A 390 -4.90 9.65 -35.68
CA LEU A 390 -5.12 8.67 -34.61
C LEU A 390 -6.57 8.16 -34.56
N THR A 391 -7.55 8.87 -35.14
CA THR A 391 -8.93 8.37 -35.21
C THR A 391 -9.12 7.23 -36.22
N GLN A 392 -8.10 6.92 -37.03
CA GLN A 392 -8.09 5.73 -37.90
C GLN A 392 -7.85 4.43 -37.10
N ILE A 393 -7.35 4.54 -35.86
CA ILE A 393 -7.16 3.40 -34.98
C ILE A 393 -8.48 3.06 -34.29
N ASP A 394 -8.89 1.80 -34.39
CA ASP A 394 -10.15 1.33 -33.82
C ASP A 394 -10.23 1.60 -32.31
N GLY A 395 -11.27 2.33 -31.95
CA GLY A 395 -11.52 2.76 -30.58
C GLY A 395 -10.84 4.07 -30.17
N ILE A 396 -10.26 4.86 -31.07
CA ILE A 396 -9.84 6.24 -30.76
C ILE A 396 -10.85 7.23 -31.35
N GLY A 397 -11.87 7.56 -30.55
CA GLY A 397 -12.85 8.61 -30.90
C GLY A 397 -12.37 10.03 -30.53
N PRO A 398 -13.12 11.07 -30.90
CA PRO A 398 -12.75 12.48 -30.66
C PRO A 398 -12.55 12.82 -29.17
N GLY A 399 -13.28 12.15 -28.27
CA GLY A 399 -13.07 12.30 -26.82
C GLY A 399 -11.72 11.76 -26.35
N ARG A 400 -11.34 10.56 -26.82
CA ARG A 400 -10.04 9.93 -26.47
C ARG A 400 -8.87 10.65 -27.10
N LEU A 401 -9.06 11.18 -28.30
CA LEU A 401 -8.08 12.01 -28.99
C LEU A 401 -7.72 13.28 -28.18
N LYS A 402 -8.72 13.89 -27.54
CA LYS A 402 -8.51 15.05 -26.68
C LYS A 402 -7.64 14.70 -25.47
N ASP A 403 -7.92 13.59 -24.80
CA ASP A 403 -7.14 13.13 -23.64
C ASP A 403 -5.68 12.81 -24.02
N ILE A 404 -5.45 12.22 -25.20
CA ILE A 404 -4.09 11.97 -25.73
C ILE A 404 -3.38 13.30 -26.02
N ARG A 405 -4.07 14.28 -26.60
CA ARG A 405 -3.50 15.62 -26.84
C ARG A 405 -3.08 16.31 -25.55
N ASP A 406 -3.94 16.25 -24.53
CA ASP A 406 -3.73 16.89 -23.23
C ASP A 406 -2.61 16.21 -22.41
N SER A 407 -2.21 14.99 -22.79
CA SER A 407 -1.12 14.23 -22.16
C SER A 407 0.30 14.64 -22.60
N GLY A 408 0.42 15.66 -23.46
CA GLY A 408 1.72 16.20 -23.88
C GLY A 408 2.40 15.36 -24.95
N VAL A 409 1.77 15.21 -26.10
CA VAL A 409 2.34 14.53 -27.28
C VAL A 409 2.83 15.52 -28.33
N CYS A 410 3.89 15.15 -29.05
CA CYS A 410 4.35 15.83 -30.26
C CYS A 410 4.43 14.85 -31.44
N LEU A 411 4.49 15.38 -32.66
CA LEU A 411 4.62 14.59 -33.89
C LEU A 411 6.08 14.53 -34.32
#